data_AF-A0AB73RUF3-F1
#
_entry.id   AF-A0AB73RUF3-F1
#
_cell.length_a   1.000
_cell.length_b   1.000
_cell.length_c   1.000
_cell.angle_alpha   90.00
_cell.angle_beta   90.00
_cell.angle_gamma   90.00
#
_symmetry.space_group_name_H-M   'P 1'
#
loop_
_entity.id
_entity.type
_entity.pdbx_description
1 polymer ?
#
loop_
_entity_poly.entity_id
_entity_poly.type
_entity_poly.pdbx_seq_one_letter_code
_entity_poly.pdbx_strand_id
1 'polypeptide(L)' 'MIQIRTVIADALRIDDEVNGFLKYCANHGEIVKKITPSGFMEREQGQPLLVMVIEYEEKN' A
#
# COMPACT_ATOMS: atom_id res chain seq x y z
N MET A 1 -13.85 -5.94 10.23
CA MET A 1 -12.61 -6.66 10.65
C MET A 1 -11.45 -5.94 10.00
N ILE A 2 -10.44 -5.50 10.75
CA ILE A 2 -9.30 -4.78 10.16
C ILE A 2 -8.44 -5.76 9.37
N GLN A 3 -8.20 -5.44 8.10
CA GLN A 3 -7.32 -6.11 7.18
C GLN A 3 -6.08 -5.25 6.93
N ILE A 4 -4.97 -5.90 6.58
CA ILE A 4 -3.67 -5.24 6.34
C ILE A 4 -3.15 -5.66 4.97
N ARG A 5 -2.76 -4.67 4.16
CA ARG A 5 -2.09 -4.87 2.88
C ARG A 5 -0.70 -4.24 2.91
N THR A 6 0.30 -5.01 2.50
CA THR A 6 1.64 -4.48 2.21
C THR A 6 1.78 -4.22 0.72
N VAL A 7 2.21 -3.00 0.37
CA VAL A 7 2.56 -2.59 -0.99
C VAL A 7 4.07 -2.35 -1.02
N ILE A 8 4.76 -3.00 -1.95
CA ILE A 8 6.21 -2.85 -2.16
C ILE A 8 6.41 -2.36 -3.59
N ALA A 9 6.99 -1.18 -3.74
CA ALA A 9 7.18 -0.58 -5.06
C ALA A 9 8.44 0.27 -5.12
N ASP A 10 8.94 0.51 -6.34
CA ASP A 10 9.97 1.52 -6.55
C ASP A 10 9.45 2.88 -6.05
N ALA A 11 10.30 3.67 -5.41
CA ALA A 11 9.89 4.95 -4.81
C ALA A 11 9.24 5.90 -5.82
N LEU A 12 9.64 5.83 -7.10
CA LEU A 12 9.07 6.64 -8.19
C LEU A 12 7.68 6.19 -8.65
N ARG A 13 7.25 4.99 -8.27
CA ARG A 13 5.99 4.37 -8.71
C ARG A 13 5.05 4.03 -7.56
N ILE A 14 5.41 4.40 -6.33
CA ILE A 14 4.60 4.06 -5.15
C ILE A 14 3.21 4.67 -5.22
N ASP A 15 3.10 5.88 -5.78
CA ASP A 15 1.80 6.55 -5.96
C ASP A 15 0.87 5.72 -6.85
N ASP A 16 1.37 5.15 -7.95
CA ASP A 16 0.57 4.32 -8.86
C ASP A 16 0.04 3.07 -8.15
N GLU A 17 0.91 2.37 -7.41
CA GLU A 17 0.58 1.12 -6.72
C GLU A 17 -0.39 1.36 -5.56
N VAL A 18 -0.13 2.38 -4.74
CA VAL A 18 -1.03 2.78 -3.65
C VAL A 18 -2.37 3.22 -4.23
N ASN A 19 -2.39 4.09 -5.25
CA ASN A 19 -3.64 4.53 -5.87
C ASN A 19 -4.42 3.38 -6.51
N GLY A 20 -3.73 2.39 -7.09
CA GLY A 20 -4.34 1.16 -7.59
C GLY A 20 -5.08 0.41 -6.47
N PHE A 21 -4.45 0.26 -5.31
CA PHE A 21 -5.08 -0.37 -4.15
C PHE A 21 -6.23 0.46 -3.55
N LEU A 22 -6.09 1.78 -3.49
CA LEU A 22 -7.18 2.66 -3.02
C LEU A 22 -8.42 2.57 -3.92
N LYS A 23 -8.23 2.45 -5.25
CA LYS A 23 -9.33 2.20 -6.19
C LYS A 23 -9.98 0.84 -5.96
N TYR A 24 -9.19 -0.20 -5.71
CA TYR A 24 -9.72 -1.51 -5.34
C TYR A 24 -10.63 -1.40 -4.09
N CYS A 25 -10.14 -0.75 -3.04
CA CYS A 25 -10.92 -0.54 -1.81
C CYS A 25 -12.24 0.19 -2.08
N ALA A 26 -12.18 1.31 -2.82
CA ALA A 26 -13.36 2.09 -3.17
C ALA A 26 -14.41 1.27 -3.94
N ASN A 27 -13.97 0.39 -4.84
CA ASN A 27 -14.86 -0.44 -5.66
C ASN A 27 -15.51 -1.59 -4.89
N HIS A 28 -14.88 -2.08 -3.83
CA HIS A 28 -15.38 -3.21 -3.04
C HIS A 28 -16.09 -2.78 -1.75
N GLY A 29 -16.27 -1.46 -1.55
CA GLY A 29 -16.85 -0.96 -0.32
C GLY A 29 -15.92 -1.12 0.89
N GLU A 30 -14.61 -1.16 0.67
CA GLU A 30 -13.63 -1.15 1.76
C GLU A 30 -13.35 0.29 2.21
N ILE A 31 -13.11 0.48 3.49
CA ILE A 31 -12.74 1.75 4.11
C ILE A 31 -11.27 1.69 4.51
N VAL A 32 -10.43 2.46 3.83
CA VAL A 32 -9.03 2.64 4.21
C VAL A 32 -8.96 3.50 5.48
N LYS A 33 -8.28 3.00 6.50
CA LYS A 33 -8.12 3.66 7.80
C LYS A 33 -6.79 4.37 7.92
N LYS A 34 -5.72 3.73 7.45
CA LYS A 34 -4.36 4.23 7.63
C LYS A 34 -3.45 3.74 6.51
N ILE A 35 -2.53 4.62 6.11
CA ILE A 35 -1.44 4.31 5.18
C ILE A 35 -0.15 4.72 5.87
N THR A 36 0.76 3.77 6.07
CA THR A 36 2.00 4.00 6.83
C THR A 36 3.20 3.56 5.99
N PRO A 37 4.22 4.43 5.79
CA PRO A 37 5.50 3.98 5.29
C PRO A 37 6.18 3.11 6.35
N SER A 38 6.42 1.85 6.02
CA SER A 38 7.01 0.86 6.94
C SER A 38 8.53 0.78 6.83
N GLY A 39 9.11 1.31 5.76
CA GLY A 39 10.57 1.39 5.57
C GLY A 39 10.99 1.15 4.12
N PHE A 40 12.28 0.90 3.95
CA PHE A 40 12.89 0.57 2.67
C PHE A 40 13.40 -0.87 2.68
N MET A 41 13.32 -1.51 1.52
CA MET A 41 13.94 -2.80 1.26
C MET A 41 15.08 -2.58 0.26
N GLU A 42 16.31 -2.77 0.74
CA GLU A 42 17.50 -2.66 -0.08
C GLU A 42 17.55 -3.75 -1.15
N ARG A 43 18.14 -3.42 -2.31
CA ARG A 43 18.41 -4.37 -3.39
C ARG A 43 19.91 -4.45 -3.60
N GLU A 44 20.41 -5.63 -3.98
CA GLU A 44 21.84 -5.81 -4.31
C GLU A 44 22.30 -4.88 -5.44
N GLN A 45 21.40 -4.56 -6.38
CA GLN A 45 21.60 -3.59 -7.43
C GLN A 45 20.29 -2.83 -7.72
N GLY A 46 20.40 -1.52 -7.97
CA GLY A 46 19.27 -0.65 -8.30
C GLY A 46 18.79 0.21 -7.13
N GLN A 47 17.64 0.88 -7.32
CA GLN A 47 17.06 1.72 -6.27
C GLN A 47 16.37 0.88 -5.18
N PRO A 48 16.42 1.32 -3.91
CA PRO A 48 15.69 0.69 -2.83
C PRO A 48 14.17 0.71 -3.09
N LEU A 49 13.50 -0.34 -2.65
CA LEU A 49 12.04 -0.43 -2.68
C LEU A 49 11.45 0.25 -1.46
N LEU A 50 10.35 0.99 -1.63
CA LEU A 50 9.57 1.52 -0.52
C LEU A 50 8.49 0.51 -0.13
N VAL A 51 8.34 0.28 1.17
CA VAL A 51 7.31 -0.59 1.74
C VAL A 51 6.26 0.27 2.42
N MET A 52 5.01 0.16 1.96
CA MET A 52 3.84 0.81 2.52
C MET A 52 2.91 -0.23 3.12
N VAL A 53 2.36 0.06 4.30
CA VAL A 53 1.36 -0.76 4.98
C VAL A 53 0.05 0.01 4.98
N ILE A 54 -1.01 -0.63 4.49
CA ILE A 54 -2.34 -0.05 4.36
C ILE A 54 -3.30 -0.88 5.21
N GLU A 55 -3.93 -0.21 6.18
CA GLU A 55 -4.96 -0.79 7.04
C GLU A 55 -6.34 -0.41 6.47
N TYR A 56 -7.21 -1.38 6.28
CA TYR A 56 -8.55 -1.18 5.71
C TYR A 56 -9.56 -2.18 6.30
N GLU A 57 -10.85 -1.92 6.13
CA GLU A 57 -11.92 -2.84 6.58
C GLU A 57 -13.14 -2.76 5.68
N GLU A 58 -13.91 -3.84 5.64
CA GLU A 58 -15.20 -3.86 4.93
C GLU A 58 -16.17 -2.84 5.54
N LYS A 59 -16.85 -2.09 4.68
CA LYS A 59 -17.98 -1.25 5.07
C LYS A 59 -19.17 -2.16 5.38
N ASN A 60 -19.34 -2.47 6.66
CA ASN A 60 -20.53 -3.15 7.20
C ASN A 60 -21.84 -2.55 6.67
#